data_AF-A0A962MLA1-F1
#
_entry.id   AF-A0A962MLA1-F1
#
_cell.length_a   1.000
_cell.length_b   1.000
_cell.length_c   1.000
_cell.angle_alpha   90.00
_cell.angle_beta   90.00
_cell.angle_gamma   90.00
#
_symmetry.space_group_name_H-M   'P 1'
#
loop_
_entity.id
_entity.type
_entity.pdbx_description
1 polymer ?
#
loop_
_entity_poly.entity_id
_entity_poly.type
_entity_poly.pdbx_seq_one_letter_code
_entity_poly.pdbx_strand_id
1 'polypeptide(L)' 'IRRILDHIGVDSEPPQISPARGPPLWDDCDAHVGEGIEVEPDWDLAAQPAPDYEVDQRVNW' A
#
# COMPACT_ATOMS: atom_id res chain seq x y z
N ILE A 1 4.59 12.76 18.03
CA ILE A 1 3.29 12.11 18.29
C ILE A 1 3.07 11.83 19.78
N ARG A 2 3.91 11.02 20.46
CA ARG A 2 3.79 10.69 21.92
C ARG A 2 3.51 11.89 22.83
N ARG A 3 4.36 12.93 22.80
CA ARG A 3 4.15 14.17 23.59
C ARG A 3 2.81 14.88 23.34
N ILE A 4 2.27 14.77 22.12
CA ILE A 4 0.99 15.38 21.75
C ILE A 4 -0.15 14.52 22.31
N LEU A 5 -0.05 13.19 22.17
CA LEU A 5 -1.02 12.22 22.69
C LEU A 5 -1.12 12.30 24.23
N ASP A 6 0.02 12.39 24.92
CA ASP A 6 0.08 12.59 26.37
C ASP A 6 -0.60 13.91 26.78
N HIS A 7 -0.41 14.97 25.99
CA HIS A 7 -0.97 16.29 26.28
C HIS A 7 -2.50 16.34 26.11
N ILE A 8 -3.06 15.56 25.17
CA ILE A 8 -4.52 15.46 24.96
C ILE A 8 -5.18 14.34 25.78
N GLY A 9 -4.41 13.60 26.59
CA GLY A 9 -4.91 12.52 27.45
C GLY A 9 -5.34 11.26 26.70
N VAL A 10 -4.81 11.04 25.51
CA VAL A 10 -5.06 9.83 24.70
C VAL A 10 -3.90 8.86 24.88
N ASP A 11 -4.17 7.56 24.75
CA ASP A 11 -3.14 6.53 24.84
C ASP A 11 -2.04 6.77 23.79
N SER A 12 -0.81 6.77 24.29
CA SER A 12 0.41 6.97 23.54
C SER A 12 1.04 5.65 23.07
N GLU A 13 0.58 4.52 23.60
CA GLU A 13 1.04 3.21 23.19
C GLU A 13 0.46 2.82 21.82
N PRO A 14 1.30 2.33 20.89
CA PRO A 14 0.81 1.75 19.65
C PRO A 14 -0.13 0.57 19.96
N PRO A 15 -1.22 0.38 19.20
CA PRO A 15 -2.08 -0.77 19.38
C PRO A 15 -1.30 -2.07 19.14
N GLN A 16 -1.51 -3.06 20.00
CA GLN A 16 -0.94 -4.39 19.82
C GLN A 16 -1.69 -5.12 18.71
N ILE A 17 -1.07 -5.21 17.53
CA ILE A 17 -1.62 -5.95 16.40
C ILE A 17 -1.13 -7.40 16.53
N SER A 18 -2.06 -8.34 16.61
CA SER A 18 -1.71 -9.77 16.54
C SER A 18 -1.24 -10.12 15.13
N PRO A 19 -0.25 -11.02 14.98
CA PRO A 19 0.11 -11.54 13.66
C PRO A 19 -1.11 -12.09 12.92
N ALA A 20 -1.09 -11.96 11.60
CA ALA A 20 -2.11 -12.60 10.76
C ALA A 20 -2.16 -14.11 11.07
N ARG A 21 -3.36 -14.67 11.18
CA ARG A 21 -3.59 -16.08 11.55
C ARG A 21 -3.25 -17.08 10.44
N GLY A 22 -2.55 -16.65 9.41
CA GLY A 22 -2.23 -17.43 8.23
C GLY A 22 -1.50 -16.57 7.20
N PRO A 23 -1.07 -17.19 6.09
CA PRO A 23 -0.51 -16.48 4.96
C PRO A 23 -1.50 -15.44 4.42
N PRO A 24 -1.02 -14.36 3.81
CA PRO A 24 -1.90 -13.40 3.15
C PRO A 24 -2.81 -14.09 2.13
N LEU A 25 -4.06 -13.65 2.03
CA LEU A 25 -5.03 -14.23 1.10
C LEU A 25 -4.59 -14.16 -0.38
N TRP A 26 -3.59 -13.34 -0.71
CA TRP A 26 -3.01 -13.27 -2.06
C TRP A 26 -2.01 -14.38 -2.38
N ASP A 27 -1.55 -15.19 -1.40
CA ASP A 27 -0.76 -16.41 -1.68
C ASP A 27 -1.60 -17.49 -2.37
N ASP A 28 -2.92 -17.52 -2.12
CA ASP A 28 -3.88 -18.41 -2.81
C ASP A 28 -4.47 -17.76 -4.07
N CYS A 29 -4.15 -16.49 -4.33
CA CYS A 29 -4.34 -15.89 -5.63
C CYS A 29 -3.21 -16.36 -6.54
N ASP A 30 -3.28 -17.62 -6.99
CA ASP A 30 -2.91 -17.93 -8.35
C ASP A 30 -3.80 -17.02 -9.21
N ALA A 31 -3.34 -15.79 -9.47
CA ALA A 31 -3.96 -14.89 -10.42
C ALA A 31 -4.28 -15.76 -11.62
N HIS A 32 -5.55 -15.86 -11.99
CA HIS A 32 -6.00 -16.76 -13.04
C HIS A 32 -5.17 -16.51 -14.31
N VAL A 33 -4.06 -17.23 -14.47
CA VAL A 33 -3.49 -17.57 -15.76
C VAL A 33 -4.38 -18.70 -16.26
N GLY A 34 -5.66 -18.37 -16.41
CA GLY A 34 -6.62 -19.19 -17.13
C GLY A 34 -6.10 -19.25 -18.54
N GLU A 35 -5.77 -20.46 -18.96
CA GLU A 35 -5.45 -20.87 -20.32
C GLU A 35 -6.19 -19.98 -21.35
N GLY A 36 -5.47 -19.05 -21.99
CA GLY A 36 -5.95 -18.34 -23.18
C GLY A 36 -6.35 -16.87 -23.04
N ILE A 37 -5.95 -16.15 -21.99
CA ILE A 37 -5.98 -14.68 -22.03
C ILE A 37 -4.65 -14.11 -21.54
N GLU A 38 -3.67 -14.09 -22.44
CA GLU A 38 -2.56 -13.14 -22.41
C GLU A 38 -3.13 -11.75 -22.76
N VAL A 39 -4.03 -11.23 -21.91
CA VAL A 39 -4.34 -9.80 -21.95
C VAL A 39 -3.16 -9.15 -21.27
N GLU A 40 -2.22 -8.68 -22.10
CA GLU A 40 -1.38 -7.54 -21.74
C GLU A 40 -2.30 -6.56 -21.00
N PRO A 41 -2.08 -6.32 -19.71
CA PRO A 41 -2.88 -5.35 -18.99
C PRO A 41 -2.73 -4.03 -19.75
N ASP A 42 -3.84 -3.35 -20.02
CA ASP A 42 -3.86 -2.10 -20.75
C ASP A 42 -3.35 -0.95 -19.85
N TRP A 43 -2.06 -1.03 -19.50
CA TRP A 43 -1.35 -0.06 -18.68
C TRP A 43 -1.34 1.32 -19.35
N ASP A 44 -1.40 1.34 -20.67
CA ASP A 44 -1.47 2.56 -21.47
C ASP A 44 -2.79 3.33 -21.21
N LEU A 45 -3.92 2.64 -20.99
CA LEU A 45 -5.17 3.27 -20.55
C LEU A 45 -5.16 3.74 -19.09
N ALA A 46 -4.26 3.21 -18.26
CA ALA A 46 -4.11 3.61 -16.86
C ALA A 46 -3.09 4.74 -16.66
N ALA A 47 -2.58 5.34 -17.74
CA ALA A 47 -1.59 6.40 -17.66
C ALA A 47 -2.13 7.59 -16.86
N GLN A 48 -1.53 7.82 -15.68
CA GLN A 48 -1.82 8.99 -14.88
C GLN A 48 -1.20 10.23 -15.55
N PRO A 49 -1.88 11.40 -15.55
CA PRO A 49 -1.32 12.62 -16.07
C PRO A 49 -0.05 12.99 -15.28
N ALA A 50 0.88 13.66 -15.95
CA ALA A 50 2.06 14.19 -15.28
C ALA A 50 1.60 15.14 -14.14
N PRO A 51 2.21 15.04 -12.95
CA PRO A 51 1.91 15.96 -11.86
C PRO A 51 2.18 17.40 -12.28
N ASP A 52 1.38 18.33 -11.79
CA ASP A 52 1.50 19.77 -12.01
C ASP A 52 2.56 20.43 -11.11
N TYR A 53 3.31 19.63 -10.34
CA TYR A 53 4.36 20.05 -9.43
C TYR A 53 5.68 19.32 -9.68
N GLU A 54 6.79 19.95 -9.32
CA GLU A 54 8.11 19.32 -9.38
C GLU A 54 8.22 18.21 -8.33
N VAL A 55 8.51 16.99 -8.77
CA VAL A 55 8.78 15.87 -7.88
C VAL A 55 10.09 16.15 -7.13
N ASP A 56 10.01 16.24 -5.79
CA ASP A 56 11.19 16.46 -4.96
C ASP A 56 12.09 15.22 -4.91
N GLN A 57 13.11 15.20 -5.77
CA GLN A 57 14.08 14.12 -5.88
C GLN A 57 15.05 14.02 -4.69
N ARG A 58 14.93 14.90 -3.68
CA ARG A 58 15.80 14.86 -2.49
C ARG A 58 15.36 13.79 -1.50
N VAL A 59 14.15 13.26 -1.65
CA VAL A 59 13.65 12.16 -0.83
C VAL A 59 14.26 10.85 -1.33
N ASN A 60 15.20 10.31 -0.56
CA ASN A 60 15.71 8.97 -0.75
C ASN A 60 14.96 8.03 0.21
N TRP A 61 14.40 6.95 -0.33
CA TRP A 61 13.72 5.90 0.43
C TRP A 61 14.72 4.89 0.99
#